data_AF-A0A5B7AD08-F1
#
_entry.id   AF-A0A5B7AD08-F1
#
_cell.length_a   1.000
_cell.length_b   1.000
_cell.length_c   1.000
_cell.angle_alpha   90.00
_cell.angle_beta   90.00
_cell.angle_gamma   90.00
#
_symmetry.space_group_name_H-M   'P 1'
#
loop_
_entity.id
_entity.type
_entity.pdbx_description
1 polymer ?
#
loop_
_entity_poly.entity_id
_entity_poly.type
_entity_poly.pdbx_seq_one_letter_code
_entity_poly.pdbx_strand_id
1 'polypeptide(L)'
;SLFCDLTEGRAPPINYLINDHEHTMGYYLADGIYPSWSIFVKTIPSPQGNKEEHFAACQESAMKDVERAFEVLQARFAIVRGPARFLKLEIFKDIMKGCIILHNMIVEDERD
;
A
#
# COMPACT_ATOMS: atom_id res chain seq x y z
N SER A 1 7.40 -4.63 -12.23
CA SER A 1 6.57 -4.48 -11.00
C SER A 1 6.77 -3.05 -10.58
N LEU A 2 5.73 -2.28 -10.26
CA LEU A 2 5.86 -0.85 -9.98
C LEU A 2 7.00 -0.53 -9.00
N PHE A 3 7.21 -1.39 -8.01
CA PHE A 3 8.36 -1.36 -7.10
C PHE A 3 9.71 -1.57 -7.78
N CYS A 4 9.85 -2.67 -8.53
CA CYS A 4 11.07 -2.95 -9.30
C CYS A 4 11.36 -1.82 -10.29
N ASP A 5 10.32 -1.29 -10.94
CA ASP A 5 10.44 -0.22 -11.90
C ASP A 5 10.85 1.09 -11.21
N LEU A 6 10.41 1.37 -9.98
CA LEU A 6 10.93 2.49 -9.18
C LEU A 6 12.37 2.28 -8.72
N THR A 7 12.71 1.08 -8.23
CA THR A 7 14.08 0.78 -7.78
C THR A 7 15.09 0.74 -8.94
N GLU A 8 14.63 0.38 -10.14
CA GLU A 8 15.43 0.32 -11.37
C GLU A 8 15.37 1.63 -12.17
N GLY A 9 14.70 2.67 -11.66
CA GLY A 9 14.59 3.99 -12.32
C GLY A 9 13.79 4.00 -13.63
N ARG A 10 12.96 2.98 -13.86
CA ARG A 10 12.07 2.84 -15.03
C ARG A 10 10.65 3.35 -14.81
N ALA A 11 10.31 3.72 -13.58
CA ALA A 11 8.98 4.23 -13.26
C ALA A 11 8.70 5.55 -13.99
N PRO A 12 7.44 5.84 -14.34
CA PRO A 12 7.08 7.12 -14.94
C PRO A 12 7.54 8.28 -14.05
N PRO A 13 8.10 9.36 -14.63
CA PRO A 13 8.45 10.54 -13.86
C PRO A 13 7.17 11.15 -13.26
N ILE A 14 7.19 11.46 -11.97
CA ILE A 14 6.10 12.15 -11.29
C ILE A 14 6.68 13.43 -10.73
N ASN A 15 6.16 14.58 -11.16
CA ASN A 15 6.60 15.88 -10.67
C ASN A 15 5.58 16.42 -9.68
N TYR A 16 6.00 16.65 -8.44
CA TYR A 16 5.17 17.27 -7.41
C TYR A 16 6.03 18.13 -6.46
N LEU A 17 5.38 19.07 -5.77
CA LEU A 17 6.03 19.99 -4.84
C LEU A 17 5.61 19.66 -3.41
N ILE A 18 6.58 19.51 -2.50
CA ILE A 18 6.35 19.46 -1.05
C ILE A 18 7.18 20.56 -0.42
N ASN A 19 6.54 21.49 0.30
CA ASN A 19 7.22 22.63 0.93
C ASN A 19 8.15 23.38 -0.05
N ASP A 20 7.68 23.65 -1.27
CA ASP A 20 8.42 24.30 -2.36
C ASP A 20 9.64 23.52 -2.89
N HIS A 21 9.81 22.25 -2.50
CA HIS A 21 10.83 21.37 -3.03
C HIS A 21 10.24 20.47 -4.11
N GLU A 22 10.88 20.43 -5.28
CA GLU A 22 10.47 19.57 -6.39
C GLU A 22 10.93 18.13 -6.16
N HIS A 23 9.99 17.21 -6.33
CA HIS A 23 10.21 15.78 -6.28
C HIS A 23 9.83 15.17 -7.62
N THR A 24 10.74 14.37 -8.16
CA THR A 24 10.58 13.67 -9.45
C THR A 24 10.31 12.18 -9.30
N MET A 25 10.36 11.68 -8.07
CA MET A 25 10.20 10.27 -7.72
C MET A 25 9.02 10.11 -6.76
N GLY A 26 8.09 9.20 -7.09
CA GLY A 26 6.98 8.86 -6.21
C GLY A 26 7.46 8.18 -4.92
N TYR A 27 6.59 8.23 -3.90
CA TYR A 27 6.84 7.59 -2.61
C TYR A 27 5.72 6.62 -2.24
N TYR A 28 6.02 5.68 -1.35
CA TYR A 28 5.06 4.78 -0.74
C TYR A 28 5.03 4.93 0.76
N LEU A 29 3.82 4.80 1.32
CA LEU A 29 3.65 4.55 2.74
C LEU A 29 4.18 3.14 3.05
N ALA A 30 5.01 3.07 4.08
CA ALA A 30 5.59 1.81 4.54
C ALA A 30 5.46 1.70 6.06
N ASP A 31 5.26 0.48 6.52
CA ASP A 31 5.28 0.17 7.95
C ASP A 31 6.72 0.00 8.46
N GLY A 32 6.85 -0.43 9.72
CA GLY A 32 8.12 -0.69 10.36
C GLY A 32 8.89 -1.92 9.84
N ILE A 33 8.27 -2.82 9.06
CA ILE A 33 8.90 -4.08 8.65
C ILE A 33 9.73 -3.92 7.36
N TYR A 34 9.49 -2.88 6.58
CA TYR A 34 10.27 -2.60 5.37
C TYR A 34 11.62 -1.93 5.70
N PRO A 35 12.67 -2.14 4.88
CA PRO A 35 13.93 -1.41 5.00
C PRO A 35 13.74 0.12 4.89
N SER A 36 14.71 0.91 5.35
CA SER A 36 14.67 2.36 5.17
C SER A 36 15.21 2.74 3.79
N TRP A 37 14.32 2.89 2.81
CA TRP A 37 14.64 3.35 1.45
C TRP A 37 14.10 4.76 1.20
N SER A 38 14.72 5.51 0.29
CA SER A 38 14.33 6.88 -0.04
C SER A 38 12.92 7.01 -0.60
N ILE A 39 12.38 5.93 -1.18
CA ILE A 39 11.00 5.85 -1.69
C ILE A 39 9.98 5.52 -0.58
N PHE A 40 10.43 5.17 0.62
CA PHE A 40 9.57 4.78 1.73
C PHE A 40 9.40 5.89 2.75
N VAL A 41 8.15 6.30 2.92
CA VAL A 41 7.74 7.21 3.96
C VAL A 41 7.08 6.40 5.06
N LYS A 42 7.78 6.30 6.18
CA LYS A 42 7.33 5.60 7.39
C LYS A 42 6.69 6.59 8.36
N THR A 43 5.84 6.06 9.25
CA THR A 43 5.33 6.83 10.38
C THR A 43 6.47 7.27 11.29
N ILE A 44 6.30 8.43 11.92
CA ILE A 44 7.30 9.00 12.84
C ILE A 44 7.17 8.23 14.17
N PRO A 45 8.21 7.50 14.62
CA PRO A 45 8.15 6.81 15.89
C PRO A 45 8.18 7.84 17.03
N SER A 46 7.22 7.76 17.96
CA SER A 46 7.11 8.67 19.10
C SER A 46 7.03 10.15 18.67
N PRO A 47 6.01 10.54 17.88
CA PRO A 47 5.89 11.90 17.36
C PRO A 47 5.86 12.93 18.49
N GLN A 48 6.54 14.05 18.30
CA GLN A 48 6.59 15.13 19.29
C GLN A 48 6.00 16.42 18.71
N GLY A 49 4.91 16.87 19.34
CA GLY A 49 4.23 18.11 18.97
C GLY A 49 3.29 17.96 17.79
N ASN A 50 2.45 18.96 17.60
CA ASN A 50 1.24 18.87 16.78
C ASN A 50 1.50 18.45 15.32
N LYS A 51 2.63 18.86 14.72
CA LYS A 51 2.92 18.56 13.30
C LYS A 51 3.25 17.09 13.10
N GLU A 52 4.11 16.53 13.94
CA GLU A 52 4.51 15.13 13.84
C GLU A 52 3.36 14.22 14.25
N GLU A 53 2.61 14.60 15.28
CA GLU A 53 1.41 13.87 15.73
C GLU A 53 0.36 13.79 14.63
N HIS A 54 0.06 14.91 13.97
CA HIS A 54 -0.89 14.94 12.85
C HIS A 54 -0.39 14.08 11.68
N PHE A 55 0.90 14.16 11.34
CA PHE A 55 1.48 13.37 10.26
C PHE A 55 1.37 11.87 10.55
N ALA A 56 1.79 11.43 11.75
CA ALA A 56 1.73 10.04 12.17
C ALA A 56 0.27 9.53 12.19
N ALA A 57 -0.67 10.31 12.73
CA ALA A 57 -2.08 9.95 12.76
C ALA A 57 -2.68 9.74 11.36
N CYS A 58 -2.39 10.62 10.40
CA CYS A 58 -2.86 10.45 9.02
C CYS A 58 -2.25 9.22 8.36
N GLN A 59 -0.96 8.96 8.57
CA GLN A 59 -0.31 7.78 8.01
C GLN A 59 -0.85 6.48 8.59
N GLU A 60 -0.99 6.40 9.91
CA GLU A 60 -1.53 5.23 10.58
C GLU A 60 -2.98 4.97 10.20
N SER A 61 -3.79 6.02 9.99
CA SER A 61 -5.16 5.87 9.50
C SER A 61 -5.19 5.22 8.12
N ALA A 62 -4.39 5.74 7.17
CA ALA A 62 -4.32 5.18 5.83
C ALA A 62 -3.79 3.73 5.84
N MET A 63 -2.82 3.42 6.71
CA MET A 63 -2.32 2.06 6.89
C MET A 63 -3.39 1.12 7.44
N LYS A 64 -4.16 1.56 8.44
CA LYS A 64 -5.28 0.77 9.00
C LYS A 64 -6.34 0.46 7.96
N ASP A 65 -6.65 1.40 7.06
CA ASP A 65 -7.61 1.16 5.98
C ASP A 65 -7.12 0.05 5.02
N VAL A 66 -5.82 0.07 4.68
CA VAL A 66 -5.19 -0.96 3.84
C VAL A 66 -5.18 -2.32 4.54
N GLU A 67 -4.77 -2.37 5.81
CA GLU A 67 -4.78 -3.59 6.62
C GLU A 67 -6.19 -4.16 6.72
N ARG A 68 -7.19 -3.31 7.02
CA ARG A 68 -8.58 -3.69 7.11
C ARG A 68 -9.12 -4.26 5.81
N ALA A 69 -8.81 -3.64 4.67
CA ALA A 69 -9.19 -4.16 3.37
C ALA A 69 -8.57 -5.54 3.11
N PHE A 70 -7.30 -5.72 3.46
CA PHE A 70 -6.61 -7.00 3.30
C PHE A 70 -7.18 -8.09 4.22
N GLU A 71 -7.50 -7.76 5.47
CA GLU A 71 -8.19 -8.66 6.40
C GLU A 71 -9.54 -9.13 5.85
N VAL A 72 -10.33 -8.21 5.29
CA VAL A 72 -11.62 -8.55 4.67
C VAL A 72 -11.43 -9.51 3.50
N LEU A 73 -10.46 -9.23 2.62
CA LEU A 73 -10.14 -10.12 1.50
C LEU A 73 -9.64 -11.50 1.97
N GLN A 74 -8.79 -11.54 3.00
CA GLN A 74 -8.37 -12.80 3.61
C GLN A 74 -9.54 -13.55 4.23
N ALA A 75 -10.42 -12.86 4.95
CA ALA A 75 -11.59 -13.47 5.58
C ALA A 75 -12.52 -14.10 4.51
N ARG A 76 -12.73 -13.42 3.39
CA ARG A 76 -13.64 -13.86 2.32
C ARG A 76 -13.03 -14.89 1.38
N PHE A 77 -11.72 -14.79 1.08
CA PHE A 77 -11.05 -15.63 0.10
C PHE A 77 -9.88 -16.42 0.72
N ALA A 78 -10.10 -17.71 0.96
CA ALA A 78 -9.09 -18.60 1.57
C ALA A 78 -7.76 -18.63 0.80
N ILE A 79 -7.81 -18.42 -0.53
CA ILE A 79 -6.62 -18.36 -1.40
C ILE A 79 -5.66 -17.21 -1.03
N VAL A 80 -6.17 -16.13 -0.41
CA VAL A 80 -5.38 -14.97 0.03
C VAL A 80 -4.67 -15.23 1.37
N ARG A 81 -5.17 -16.18 2.18
CA ARG A 81 -4.61 -16.51 3.51
C ARG A 81 -3.31 -17.32 3.44
N GLY A 82 -3.10 -18.06 2.35
CA GLY A 82 -1.96 -18.96 2.22
C GLY A 82 -0.64 -18.22 1.96
N PRO A 83 0.51 -18.73 2.43
CA PRO A 83 1.79 -18.17 2.06
C PRO A 83 1.97 -18.27 0.54
N ALA A 84 2.04 -17.13 -0.14
CA ALA A 84 2.29 -17.00 -1.57
C ALA A 84 3.69 -17.51 -2.00
N ARG A 85 4.42 -18.20 -1.11
CA ARG A 85 5.81 -18.64 -1.26
C ARG A 85 6.07 -19.50 -2.51
N PHE A 86 5.04 -20.10 -3.10
CA PHE A 86 5.14 -20.92 -4.30
C PHE A 86 4.56 -20.26 -5.56
N LEU A 87 3.96 -19.07 -5.44
CA LEU A 87 3.35 -18.37 -6.56
C LEU A 87 4.35 -17.36 -7.13
N LYS A 88 4.53 -17.39 -8.45
CA LYS A 88 5.20 -16.30 -9.16
C LYS A 88 4.43 -15.00 -8.88
N LEU A 89 5.15 -13.88 -8.76
CA LEU A 89 4.56 -12.57 -8.47
C LEU A 89 3.38 -12.24 -9.40
N GLU A 90 3.47 -12.59 -10.68
CA GLU A 90 2.38 -12.36 -11.65
C GLU A 90 1.10 -13.15 -11.30
N ILE A 91 1.24 -14.41 -10.89
CA ILE A 91 0.08 -15.23 -10.48
C ILE A 91 -0.56 -14.63 -9.22
N PHE A 92 0.26 -14.17 -8.27
CA PHE A 92 -0.26 -13.52 -7.07
C PHE A 92 -1.02 -12.23 -7.38
N LYS A 93 -0.51 -11.40 -8.31
CA LYS A 93 -1.22 -10.20 -8.77
C LYS A 93 -2.57 -10.55 -9.39
N ASP A 94 -2.63 -11.60 -10.21
CA ASP A 94 -3.87 -12.01 -10.86
C ASP A 94 -4.90 -12.53 -9.85
N ILE A 95 -4.46 -13.33 -8.86
CA ILE A 95 -5.30 -13.77 -7.75
C ILE A 95 -5.86 -12.57 -6.97
N MET A 96 -5.00 -11.62 -6.59
CA MET A 96 -5.43 -10.44 -5.82
C MET A 96 -6.42 -9.58 -6.61
N LYS A 97 -6.16 -9.32 -7.90
CA LYS A 97 -7.09 -8.60 -8.78
C LYS A 97 -8.44 -9.32 -8.89
N GLY A 98 -8.43 -10.63 -9.08
CA GLY A 98 -9.65 -11.44 -9.12
C GLY A 98 -10.45 -11.34 -7.82
N CYS A 99 -9.78 -11.46 -6.67
CA CYS A 99 -10.43 -11.33 -5.36
C CYS A 99 -11.05 -9.93 -5.15
N ILE A 100 -10.39 -8.86 -5.59
CA ILE A 100 -10.92 -7.49 -5.50
C ILE A 100 -12.15 -7.31 -6.39
N ILE A 101 -12.10 -7.76 -7.66
CA ILE A 101 -13.24 -7.66 -8.57
C ILE A 101 -14.43 -8.43 -8.02
N LEU A 102 -14.22 -9.68 -7.58
CA LEU A 102 -15.28 -10.48 -6.98
C LEU A 102 -15.82 -9.86 -5.70
N HIS A 103 -14.97 -9.29 -4.84
CA HIS A 103 -15.41 -8.58 -3.65
C HIS A 103 -16.34 -7.43 -3.99
N ASN A 104 -15.94 -6.59 -4.95
CA ASN A 104 -16.74 -5.44 -5.39
C ASN A 104 -18.06 -5.90 -5.99
N MET A 105 -18.06 -6.95 -6.83
CA MET A 105 -19.29 -7.51 -7.40
C MET A 105 -20.27 -7.99 -6.33
N ILE A 106 -19.77 -8.71 -5.31
CA ILE A 106 -20.62 -9.19 -4.21
C ILE A 106 -21.17 -8.01 -3.37
N VAL A 107 -20.35 -7.00 -3.10
CA VAL A 107 -20.79 -5.82 -2.34
C VAL A 107 -21.88 -5.04 -3.08
N GLU A 108 -21.77 -4.93 -4.40
CA GLU A 108 -22.81 -4.30 -5.21
C GLU A 108 -24.10 -5.16 -5.26
N ASP A 109 -23.99 -6.48 -5.39
CA ASP A 109 -25.14 -7.39 -5.36
C ASP A 109 -25.87 -7.40 -4.00
N GLU A 110 -25.13 -7.30 -2.88
CA GLU A 110 -25.70 -7.22 -1.52
C GLU A 110 -26.34 -5.86 -1.19
N ARG A 111 -26.12 -4.83 -2.02
CA ARG A 111 -26.70 -3.48 -1.85
C ARG A 111 -28.05 -3.30 -2.51
N ASP A 112 -28.37 -4.14 -3.51
CA ASP A 112 -29.67 -4.19 -4.20
C ASP A 112 -30.70 -5.04 -3.43
#